data_AF-A0A2A4MFP5-F1
#
_entry.id   AF-A0A2A4MFP5-F1
#
_cell.length_a   1.000
_cell.length_b   1.000
_cell.length_c   1.000
_cell.angle_alpha   90.00
_cell.angle_beta   90.00
_cell.angle_gamma   90.00
#
_symmetry.space_group_name_H-M   'P 1'
#
loop_
_entity.id
_entity.type
_entity.pdbx_description
1 polymer ?
#
loop_
_entity_poly.entity_id
_entity_poly.type
_entity_poly.pdbx_seq_one_letter_code
_entity_poly.pdbx_strand_id
1 'polypeptide(L)'
;AFYGPKIEFSLKDCMGRIQQCGTIQVDFSMPERLDASYIAEDGSRQVPVMLHRAILGSFERFIGVLIEHYAGAMPTWLAPQQLVILNITDKQAPYCEKVQQILKNKGFRAVIDLRNEKIGFKIREHTLQKLPYLLVIGDKEVENGTVAVRTRSGEDLGSMSVEDFANHIAADVANYGRSISIESDNTASNDAS
;
A
#
# COMPACT_ATOMS: atom_id res chain seq x y z
N ALA A 1 -20.43 -9.63 22.85
CA ALA A 1 -20.67 -11.05 22.52
C ALA A 1 -21.47 -11.69 23.66
N PHE A 2 -21.75 -12.99 23.64
CA PHE A 2 -22.42 -13.67 24.77
C PHE A 2 -21.65 -13.50 26.10
N TYR A 3 -20.32 -13.40 26.04
CA TYR A 3 -19.42 -13.35 27.19
C TYR A 3 -19.13 -11.93 27.74
N GLY A 4 -19.68 -10.87 27.13
CA GLY A 4 -19.48 -9.51 27.64
C GLY A 4 -19.66 -8.38 26.61
N PRO A 5 -19.53 -7.12 27.08
CA PRO A 5 -19.70 -5.93 26.25
C PRO A 5 -18.56 -5.75 25.23
N LYS A 6 -18.84 -5.02 24.15
CA LYS A 6 -17.88 -4.75 23.07
C LYS A 6 -17.97 -3.31 22.56
N ILE A 7 -16.81 -2.72 22.27
CA ILE A 7 -16.65 -1.55 21.41
C ILE A 7 -16.50 -2.06 19.97
N GLU A 8 -17.17 -1.41 19.03
CA GLU A 8 -17.16 -1.77 17.61
C GLU A 8 -16.70 -0.59 16.76
N PHE A 9 -15.80 -0.88 15.82
CA PHE A 9 -15.33 0.08 14.83
C PHE A 9 -15.93 -0.30 13.48
N SER A 10 -16.85 0.53 13.05
CA SER A 10 -17.65 0.32 11.84
C SER A 10 -17.11 1.13 10.69
N LEU A 11 -16.85 0.48 9.55
CA LEU A 11 -16.47 1.13 8.30
C LEU A 11 -17.65 1.13 7.34
N LYS A 12 -17.81 2.23 6.60
CA LYS A 12 -18.83 2.35 5.56
C LYS A 12 -18.25 1.94 4.22
N ASP A 13 -18.95 1.09 3.51
CA ASP A 13 -18.54 0.57 2.21
C ASP A 13 -19.08 1.45 1.05
N CYS A 14 -18.73 1.15 -0.20
CA CYS A 14 -19.10 2.00 -1.34
C CYS A 14 -20.60 2.00 -1.65
N MET A 15 -21.35 1.00 -1.20
CA MET A 15 -22.81 0.89 -1.28
C MET A 15 -23.51 1.52 -0.06
N GLY A 16 -22.73 2.05 0.88
CA GLY A 16 -23.22 2.65 2.11
C GLY A 16 -23.60 1.67 3.20
N ARG A 17 -23.28 0.38 3.05
CA ARG A 17 -23.47 -0.62 4.10
C ARG A 17 -22.42 -0.42 5.18
N ILE A 18 -22.81 -0.70 6.42
CA ILE A 18 -21.93 -0.57 7.59
C ILE A 18 -21.35 -1.95 7.89
N GLN A 19 -20.03 -2.07 7.81
CA GLN A 19 -19.31 -3.30 8.12
C GLN A 19 -18.48 -3.14 9.39
N GLN A 20 -18.72 -4.01 10.36
CA GLN A 20 -17.88 -4.12 11.53
C GLN A 20 -16.50 -4.64 11.14
N CYS A 21 -15.46 -3.87 11.44
CA CYS A 21 -14.07 -4.29 11.26
C CYS A 21 -13.44 -4.48 12.63
N GLY A 22 -13.02 -3.39 13.27
CA GLY A 22 -12.39 -3.47 14.56
C GLY A 22 -13.36 -3.80 15.70
N THR A 23 -12.88 -4.48 16.73
CA THR A 23 -13.61 -4.66 17.98
C THR A 23 -12.66 -4.83 19.16
N ILE A 24 -13.08 -4.30 20.32
CA ILE A 24 -12.45 -4.53 21.62
C ILE A 24 -13.54 -5.01 22.55
N GLN A 25 -13.38 -6.17 23.17
CA GLN A 25 -14.40 -6.82 23.99
C GLN A 25 -13.80 -7.19 25.34
N VAL A 26 -14.59 -7.02 26.40
CA VAL A 26 -14.21 -7.40 27.77
C VAL A 26 -14.97 -8.66 28.13
N ASP A 27 -14.24 -9.70 28.55
CA ASP A 27 -14.77 -11.02 28.90
C ASP A 27 -14.42 -11.36 30.35
N PHE A 28 -15.46 -11.51 31.17
CA PHE A 28 -15.37 -11.94 32.58
C PHE A 28 -15.80 -13.40 32.78
N SER A 29 -16.32 -14.07 31.75
CA SER A 29 -16.96 -15.39 31.87
C SER A 29 -16.06 -16.53 31.43
N MET A 30 -15.38 -16.40 30.29
CA MET A 30 -14.57 -17.49 29.75
C MET A 30 -13.35 -17.85 30.59
N PRO A 31 -12.63 -16.91 31.22
CA PRO A 31 -11.50 -17.25 32.08
C PRO A 31 -11.89 -18.18 33.24
N GLU A 32 -13.02 -17.90 33.89
CA GLU A 32 -13.55 -18.75 34.96
C GLU A 32 -13.95 -20.14 34.42
N ARG A 33 -14.65 -20.20 33.29
CA ARG A 33 -15.09 -21.46 32.66
C ARG A 33 -13.96 -22.36 32.16
N LEU A 34 -12.78 -21.79 31.92
CA LEU A 34 -11.59 -22.51 31.45
C LEU A 34 -10.58 -22.75 32.59
N ASP A 35 -10.98 -22.52 33.85
CA ASP A 35 -10.13 -22.64 35.05
C ASP A 35 -8.84 -21.80 34.98
N ALA A 36 -8.89 -20.67 34.26
CA ALA A 36 -7.77 -19.74 34.16
C ALA A 36 -7.60 -18.97 35.47
N SER A 37 -6.37 -18.90 35.97
CA SER A 37 -6.06 -18.23 37.23
C SER A 37 -4.62 -17.74 37.29
N TYR A 38 -4.37 -16.72 38.09
CA TYR A 38 -3.03 -16.22 38.42
C TYR A 38 -2.91 -16.00 39.93
N ILE A 39 -1.67 -15.86 40.42
CA ILE A 39 -1.40 -15.50 41.82
C ILE A 39 -1.21 -13.99 41.89
N ALA A 40 -2.03 -13.32 42.69
CA ALA A 40 -1.96 -11.89 42.91
C ALA A 40 -0.82 -11.52 43.89
N GLU A 41 -0.53 -10.23 44.02
CA GLU A 41 0.54 -9.72 44.89
C GLU A 41 0.36 -10.10 46.37
N ASP A 42 -0.88 -10.33 46.81
CA ASP A 42 -1.24 -10.78 48.16
C ASP A 42 -1.14 -12.31 48.34
N GLY A 43 -0.71 -13.05 47.31
CA GLY A 43 -0.62 -14.51 47.31
C GLY A 43 -1.95 -15.24 47.07
N SER A 44 -3.06 -14.52 46.88
CA SER A 44 -4.37 -15.10 46.57
C SER A 44 -4.47 -15.57 45.11
N ARG A 45 -5.28 -16.60 44.86
CA ARG A 45 -5.57 -17.09 43.51
C ARG A 45 -6.74 -16.29 42.94
N GLN A 46 -6.51 -15.58 41.84
CA GLN A 46 -7.48 -14.70 41.19
C GLN A 46 -7.75 -15.13 39.75
N VAL A 47 -8.95 -14.83 39.24
CA VAL A 47 -9.33 -15.07 37.84
C VAL A 47 -8.99 -13.82 37.02
N PRO A 48 -8.27 -13.94 35.89
CA PRO A 48 -7.95 -12.79 35.06
C PRO A 48 -9.15 -12.32 34.24
N VAL A 49 -9.22 -11.01 33.98
CA VAL A 49 -10.14 -10.45 32.97
C VAL A 49 -9.51 -10.63 31.60
N MET A 50 -10.29 -11.14 30.63
CA MET A 50 -9.79 -11.37 29.27
C MET A 50 -10.26 -10.25 28.33
N LEU A 51 -9.33 -9.69 27.57
CA LEU A 51 -9.61 -8.69 26.53
C LEU A 51 -9.45 -9.33 25.15
N HIS A 52 -10.55 -9.36 24.39
CA HIS A 52 -10.55 -9.82 23.01
C HIS A 52 -10.41 -8.61 22.09
N ARG A 53 -9.46 -8.62 21.17
CA ARG A 53 -9.33 -7.55 20.17
C ARG A 53 -9.12 -8.09 18.77
N ALA A 54 -9.77 -7.46 17.81
CA ALA A 54 -9.41 -7.53 16.40
C ALA A 54 -9.31 -6.09 15.89
N ILE A 55 -8.16 -5.69 15.36
CA ILE A 55 -7.95 -4.31 14.90
C ILE A 55 -8.59 -4.13 13.52
N LEU A 56 -8.28 -5.02 12.59
CA LEU A 56 -8.80 -5.00 11.22
C LEU A 56 -10.09 -5.80 11.07
N GLY A 57 -10.46 -6.61 12.06
CA GLY A 57 -11.45 -7.67 11.92
C GLY A 57 -10.82 -8.90 11.28
N SER A 58 -11.35 -9.34 10.14
CA SER A 58 -10.74 -10.40 9.31
C SER A 58 -10.00 -9.79 8.12
N PHE A 59 -9.01 -10.53 7.59
CA PHE A 59 -8.27 -10.09 6.41
C PHE A 59 -9.16 -9.96 5.17
N GLU A 60 -10.08 -10.89 4.96
CA GLU A 60 -10.98 -10.90 3.81
C GLU A 60 -11.87 -9.66 3.80
N ARG A 61 -12.47 -9.33 4.96
CA ARG A 61 -13.32 -8.13 5.09
C ARG A 61 -12.50 -6.87 4.91
N PHE A 62 -11.33 -6.79 5.55
CA PHE A 62 -10.50 -5.59 5.47
C PHE A 62 -9.99 -5.35 4.05
N ILE A 63 -9.54 -6.40 3.35
CA ILE A 63 -9.14 -6.32 1.94
C ILE A 63 -10.32 -5.89 1.06
N GLY A 64 -11.51 -6.44 1.28
CA GLY A 64 -12.72 -6.01 0.56
C GLY A 64 -13.00 -4.53 0.73
N VAL A 65 -12.96 -4.03 1.97
CA VAL A 65 -13.12 -2.60 2.28
C VAL A 65 -12.03 -1.76 1.61
N LEU A 66 -10.77 -2.20 1.60
CA LEU A 66 -9.68 -1.49 0.94
C LEU A 66 -9.87 -1.43 -0.58
N ILE A 67 -10.29 -2.54 -1.22
CA ILE A 67 -10.54 -2.59 -2.66
C ILE A 67 -11.64 -1.59 -3.04
N GLU A 68 -12.74 -1.56 -2.26
CA GLU A 68 -13.82 -0.60 -2.49
C GLU A 68 -13.37 0.84 -2.23
N HIS A 69 -12.65 1.10 -1.14
CA HIS A 69 -12.16 2.42 -0.77
C HIS A 69 -11.23 3.02 -1.83
N TYR A 70 -10.33 2.21 -2.38
CA TYR A 70 -9.39 2.65 -3.42
C TYR A 70 -9.91 2.47 -4.85
N ALA A 71 -11.12 1.92 -5.04
CA ALA A 71 -11.63 1.52 -6.35
C ALA A 71 -10.61 0.68 -7.16
N GLY A 72 -9.91 -0.24 -6.48
CA GLY A 72 -8.82 -1.06 -7.02
C GLY A 72 -7.48 -0.35 -7.21
N ALA A 73 -7.40 0.98 -7.07
CA ALA A 73 -6.16 1.75 -7.14
C ALA A 73 -5.38 1.69 -5.81
N MET A 74 -4.93 0.50 -5.42
CA MET A 74 -4.23 0.27 -4.15
C MET A 74 -2.98 1.16 -4.01
N PRO A 75 -2.63 1.61 -2.81
CA PRO A 75 -1.33 2.25 -2.54
C PRO A 75 -0.16 1.36 -2.96
N THR A 76 0.97 1.96 -3.30
CA THR A 76 2.13 1.24 -3.85
C THR A 76 2.62 0.12 -2.94
N TRP A 77 2.57 0.28 -1.62
CA TRP A 77 2.97 -0.78 -0.68
C TRP A 77 2.05 -2.02 -0.73
N LEU A 78 0.75 -1.84 -1.02
CA LEU A 78 -0.25 -2.92 -1.13
C LEU A 78 -0.47 -3.42 -2.55
N ALA A 79 -0.05 -2.68 -3.57
CA ALA A 79 -0.29 -3.03 -4.96
C ALA A 79 0.34 -4.40 -5.30
N PRO A 80 -0.42 -5.37 -5.85
CA PRO A 80 0.12 -6.70 -6.16
C PRO A 80 1.33 -6.65 -7.09
N GLN A 81 1.27 -5.77 -8.08
CA GLN A 81 2.42 -5.31 -8.87
C GLN A 81 2.56 -3.82 -8.65
N GLN A 82 3.77 -3.36 -8.34
CA GLN A 82 4.03 -1.96 -8.02
C GLN A 82 4.38 -1.17 -9.28
N LEU A 83 5.06 -1.82 -10.22
CA LEU A 83 5.48 -1.19 -11.46
C LEU A 83 5.55 -2.19 -12.62
N VAL A 84 5.39 -1.64 -13.82
CA VAL A 84 5.65 -2.35 -15.07
C VAL A 84 6.72 -1.64 -15.88
N ILE A 85 7.56 -2.41 -16.56
CA ILE A 85 8.60 -1.93 -17.47
C ILE A 85 8.20 -2.24 -18.90
N LEU A 86 8.16 -1.22 -19.76
CA LEU A 86 7.65 -1.27 -21.12
C LEU A 86 8.77 -0.90 -22.10
N ASN A 87 9.07 -1.78 -23.05
CA ASN A 87 9.89 -1.44 -24.21
C ASN A 87 9.06 -0.81 -25.33
N ILE A 88 9.71 0.03 -26.16
CA ILE A 88 9.13 0.53 -27.41
C ILE A 88 9.32 -0.50 -28.55
N THR A 89 10.47 -1.17 -28.59
CA THR A 89 10.86 -2.17 -29.59
C THR A 89 11.63 -3.32 -28.93
N ASP A 90 11.87 -4.42 -29.66
CA ASP A 90 12.60 -5.57 -29.11
C ASP A 90 14.07 -5.25 -28.75
N LYS A 91 14.65 -4.19 -29.33
CA LYS A 91 16.03 -3.77 -29.05
C LYS A 91 16.27 -3.39 -27.59
N GLN A 92 15.25 -2.87 -26.89
CA GLN A 92 15.39 -2.44 -25.50
C GLN A 92 15.15 -3.57 -24.49
N ALA A 93 14.75 -4.77 -24.93
CA ALA A 93 14.43 -5.89 -24.04
C ALA A 93 15.56 -6.24 -23.04
N PRO A 94 16.86 -6.31 -23.45
CA PRO A 94 17.93 -6.61 -22.50
C PRO A 94 18.07 -5.56 -21.39
N TYR A 95 17.82 -4.28 -21.71
CA TYR A 95 17.88 -3.21 -20.72
C TYR A 95 16.65 -3.24 -19.80
N CYS A 96 15.45 -3.54 -20.31
CA CYS A 96 14.26 -3.77 -19.49
C CYS A 96 14.48 -4.89 -18.46
N GLU A 97 15.08 -6.01 -18.87
CA GLU A 97 15.41 -7.12 -17.98
C GLU A 97 16.43 -6.73 -16.91
N LYS A 98 17.47 -5.97 -17.29
CA LYS A 98 18.45 -5.42 -16.35
C LYS A 98 17.79 -4.53 -15.29
N VAL A 99 16.94 -3.59 -15.72
CA VAL A 99 16.20 -2.71 -14.81
C VAL A 99 15.28 -3.52 -13.89
N GLN A 100 14.59 -4.53 -14.43
CA GLN A 100 13.75 -5.42 -13.64
C GLN A 100 14.53 -6.13 -12.53
N GLN A 101 15.71 -6.67 -12.85
CA GLN A 101 16.55 -7.34 -11.86
C GLN A 101 17.02 -6.37 -10.78
N ILE A 102 17.47 -5.17 -11.15
CA ILE A 102 17.89 -4.14 -10.19
C ILE A 102 16.76 -3.84 -9.20
N LEU A 103 15.54 -3.61 -9.70
CA LEU A 103 14.39 -3.27 -8.87
C LEU A 103 13.91 -4.45 -8.01
N LYS A 104 13.90 -5.68 -8.57
CA LYS A 104 13.58 -6.89 -7.80
C LYS A 104 14.59 -7.15 -6.69
N ASN A 105 15.88 -6.94 -6.93
CA ASN A 105 16.93 -7.10 -5.92
C ASN A 105 16.79 -6.08 -4.78
N LYS A 106 16.16 -4.94 -5.03
CA LYS A 106 15.78 -3.95 -4.01
C LYS A 106 14.43 -4.25 -3.32
N GLY A 107 13.77 -5.35 -3.66
CA GLY A 107 12.51 -5.79 -3.03
C GLY A 107 11.23 -5.29 -3.70
N PHE A 108 11.31 -4.64 -4.86
CA PHE A 108 10.13 -4.14 -5.57
C PHE A 108 9.46 -5.22 -6.42
N ARG A 109 8.13 -5.18 -6.49
CA ARG A 109 7.30 -6.06 -7.33
C ARG A 109 7.18 -5.47 -8.73
N ALA A 110 8.11 -5.85 -9.58
CA ALA A 110 8.23 -5.37 -10.96
C ALA A 110 7.90 -6.46 -11.99
N VAL A 111 7.07 -6.12 -12.97
CA VAL A 111 6.78 -6.94 -14.16
C VAL A 111 7.30 -6.24 -15.42
N ILE A 112 7.57 -6.99 -16.48
CA ILE A 112 7.99 -6.45 -17.78
C ILE A 112 6.94 -6.81 -18.83
N ASP A 113 6.68 -5.91 -19.78
CA ASP A 113 5.87 -6.18 -20.96
C ASP A 113 6.68 -5.91 -22.23
N LEU A 114 7.19 -7.00 -22.81
CA LEU A 114 8.02 -7.03 -24.01
C LEU A 114 7.23 -7.31 -25.29
N ARG A 115 5.89 -7.37 -25.24
CA ARG A 115 5.06 -7.66 -26.43
C ARG A 115 5.29 -6.61 -27.52
N ASN A 116 5.24 -7.00 -28.79
CA ASN A 116 5.35 -6.05 -29.91
C ASN A 116 4.01 -5.34 -30.18
N GLU A 117 3.62 -4.48 -29.25
CA GLU A 117 2.38 -3.69 -29.28
C GLU A 117 2.70 -2.19 -29.19
N LYS A 118 1.79 -1.35 -29.69
CA LYS A 118 1.96 0.11 -29.58
C LYS A 118 2.09 0.53 -28.12
N ILE A 119 3.05 1.41 -27.80
CA ILE A 119 3.30 1.84 -26.41
C ILE A 119 2.05 2.42 -25.72
N GLY A 120 1.21 3.16 -26.46
CA GLY A 120 -0.05 3.68 -25.94
C GLY A 120 -1.06 2.59 -25.56
N PHE A 121 -1.04 1.45 -26.25
CA PHE A 121 -1.85 0.28 -25.90
C PHE A 121 -1.37 -0.33 -24.58
N LYS A 122 -0.06 -0.58 -24.45
CA LYS A 122 0.55 -1.12 -23.21
C LYS A 122 0.27 -0.21 -22.01
N ILE A 123 0.48 1.10 -22.18
CA ILE A 123 0.20 2.09 -21.14
C ILE A 123 -1.26 2.03 -20.70
N ARG A 124 -2.20 2.02 -21.65
CA ARG A 124 -3.63 1.95 -21.34
C ARG A 124 -4.00 0.66 -20.61
N GLU A 125 -3.48 -0.48 -21.04
CA GLU A 125 -3.74 -1.78 -20.41
C GLU A 125 -3.29 -1.79 -18.94
N HIS A 126 -2.05 -1.37 -18.64
CA HIS A 126 -1.53 -1.38 -17.28
C HIS A 126 -2.12 -0.28 -16.38
N THR A 127 -2.53 0.86 -16.97
CA THR A 127 -3.31 1.87 -16.25
C THR A 127 -4.70 1.34 -15.84
N LEU A 128 -5.36 0.53 -16.70
CA LEU A 128 -6.62 -0.14 -16.34
C LEU A 128 -6.42 -1.18 -15.23
N GLN A 129 -5.28 -1.87 -15.22
CA GLN A 129 -4.86 -2.76 -14.13
C GLN A 129 -4.42 -2.01 -12.86
N LYS A 130 -4.42 -0.67 -12.87
CA LYS A 130 -4.11 0.20 -11.73
C LYS A 130 -2.70 0.06 -11.15
N LEU A 131 -1.71 -0.34 -11.96
CA LEU A 131 -0.31 -0.41 -11.53
C LEU A 131 0.20 0.99 -11.18
N PRO A 132 0.72 1.23 -9.96
CA PRO A 132 1.15 2.57 -9.53
C PRO A 132 2.08 3.28 -10.51
N TYR A 133 3.12 2.59 -11.01
CA TYR A 133 4.14 3.14 -11.90
C TYR A 133 4.27 2.36 -13.21
N LEU A 134 4.51 3.11 -14.29
CA LEU A 134 4.80 2.60 -15.62
C LEU A 134 6.14 3.19 -16.07
N LEU A 135 7.13 2.33 -16.28
CA LEU A 135 8.46 2.70 -16.74
C LEU A 135 8.55 2.45 -18.24
N VAL A 136 8.72 3.51 -19.03
CA VAL A 136 8.90 3.41 -20.48
C VAL A 136 10.39 3.50 -20.80
N ILE A 137 10.85 2.60 -21.65
CA ILE A 137 12.24 2.50 -22.08
C ILE A 137 12.29 2.54 -23.61
N GLY A 138 12.76 3.65 -24.16
CA GLY A 138 13.14 3.80 -25.56
C GLY A 138 14.65 3.80 -25.76
N ASP A 139 15.09 4.11 -26.98
CA ASP A 139 16.53 4.17 -27.31
C ASP A 139 17.28 5.20 -26.45
N LYS A 140 16.67 6.37 -26.20
CA LYS A 140 17.25 7.41 -25.35
C LYS A 140 17.48 6.95 -23.91
N GLU A 141 16.54 6.18 -23.36
CA GLU A 141 16.65 5.64 -22.00
C GLU A 141 17.73 4.57 -21.90
N VAL A 142 17.89 3.75 -22.95
CA VAL A 142 18.99 2.77 -23.03
C VAL A 142 20.35 3.46 -23.10
N GLU A 143 20.48 4.48 -23.95
CA GLU A 143 21.73 5.24 -24.12
C GLU A 143 22.15 5.97 -22.84
N ASN A 144 21.19 6.58 -22.14
CA ASN A 144 21.46 7.39 -20.95
C ASN A 144 21.44 6.59 -19.63
N GLY A 145 21.04 5.31 -19.66
CA GLY A 145 20.88 4.53 -18.44
C GLY A 145 19.75 5.05 -17.53
N THR A 146 18.68 5.57 -18.12
CA THR A 146 17.53 6.16 -17.42
C THR A 146 16.25 5.35 -17.64
N VAL A 147 15.15 5.79 -17.01
CA VAL A 147 13.79 5.31 -17.24
C VAL A 147 12.84 6.50 -17.31
N ALA A 148 11.90 6.49 -18.25
CA ALA A 148 10.82 7.48 -18.30
C ALA A 148 9.66 7.00 -17.41
N VAL A 149 9.35 7.74 -16.35
CA VAL A 149 8.43 7.30 -15.30
C VAL A 149 7.07 7.98 -15.49
N ARG A 150 6.01 7.16 -15.56
CA ARG A 150 4.63 7.63 -15.55
C ARG A 150 3.87 7.01 -14.40
N THR A 151 2.85 7.71 -13.90
CA THR A 151 1.94 7.17 -12.88
C THR A 151 0.64 6.69 -13.54
N ARG A 152 -0.12 5.83 -12.85
CA ARG A 152 -1.47 5.45 -13.28
C ARG A 152 -2.49 6.58 -13.35
N SER A 153 -2.23 7.73 -12.71
CA SER A 153 -3.10 8.92 -12.85
C SER A 153 -2.85 9.67 -14.16
N GLY A 154 -1.85 9.26 -14.93
CA GLY A 154 -1.47 9.87 -16.20
C GLY A 154 -0.37 10.92 -16.08
N GLU A 155 0.10 11.19 -14.85
CA GLU A 155 1.21 12.11 -14.59
C GLU A 155 2.51 11.57 -15.19
N ASP A 156 3.27 12.47 -15.78
CA ASP A 156 4.58 12.22 -16.34
C ASP A 156 5.64 12.79 -15.39
N LEU A 157 6.40 11.92 -14.73
CA LEU A 157 7.46 12.30 -13.80
C LEU A 157 8.80 12.51 -14.53
N GLY A 158 8.82 12.37 -15.86
CA GLY A 158 10.00 12.57 -16.68
C GLY A 158 10.97 11.40 -16.65
N SER A 159 12.17 11.65 -17.20
CA SER A 159 13.26 10.69 -17.22
C SER A 159 14.12 10.83 -15.96
N MET A 160 14.41 9.73 -15.29
CA MET A 160 15.31 9.71 -14.12
C MET A 160 16.19 8.46 -14.16
N SER A 161 17.29 8.47 -13.39
CA SER A 161 18.13 7.27 -13.30
C SER A 161 17.37 6.13 -12.63
N VAL A 162 17.80 4.88 -12.88
CA VAL A 162 17.21 3.70 -12.23
C VAL A 162 17.33 3.80 -10.70
N GLU A 163 18.40 4.41 -10.20
CA GLU A 163 18.63 4.61 -8.77
C GLU A 163 17.72 5.68 -8.19
N ASP A 164 17.54 6.82 -8.87
CA ASP A 164 16.62 7.87 -8.45
C ASP A 164 15.19 7.36 -8.41
N PHE A 165 14.78 6.57 -9.41
CA PHE A 165 13.47 5.93 -9.40
C PHE A 165 13.33 4.94 -8.23
N ALA A 166 14.37 4.14 -7.95
CA ALA A 166 14.36 3.22 -6.82
C ALA A 166 14.20 3.94 -5.47
N ASN A 167 14.83 5.11 -5.31
CA ASN A 167 14.67 5.95 -4.13
C ASN A 167 13.27 6.56 -4.05
N HIS A 168 12.73 7.02 -5.19
CA HIS A 168 11.39 7.58 -5.27
C HIS A 168 10.31 6.56 -4.84
N ILE A 169 10.33 5.35 -5.42
CA ILE A 169 9.36 4.31 -5.07
C ILE A 169 9.57 3.78 -3.65
N ALA A 170 10.81 3.76 -3.12
CA ALA A 170 11.07 3.41 -1.73
C ALA A 170 10.38 4.40 -0.77
N ALA A 171 10.49 5.70 -1.04
CA ALA A 171 9.83 6.74 -0.24
C ALA A 171 8.30 6.60 -0.30
N ASP A 172 7.72 6.36 -1.47
CA ASP A 172 6.27 6.16 -1.63
C ASP A 172 5.78 4.90 -0.88
N VAL A 173 6.53 3.79 -0.95
CA VAL A 173 6.23 2.58 -0.17
C VAL A 173 6.30 2.86 1.34
N ALA A 174 7.31 3.60 1.80
CA ALA A 174 7.49 3.94 3.21
C ALA A 174 6.39 4.89 3.76
N ASN A 175 5.72 5.65 2.89
CA ASN A 175 4.60 6.51 3.27
C ASN A 175 3.29 5.73 3.50
N TYR A 176 3.24 4.44 3.18
CA TYR A 176 2.07 3.58 3.36
C TYR A 176 0.78 4.15 2.72
N GLY A 177 0.92 4.92 1.62
CA GLY A 177 -0.21 5.57 0.93
C GLY A 177 -0.74 6.84 1.61
N ARG A 178 -0.01 7.40 2.58
CA ARG A 178 -0.33 8.69 3.19
C ARG A 178 0.21 9.81 2.32
N SER A 179 -0.66 10.75 1.95
CA SER A 179 -0.24 12.02 1.36
C SER A 179 0.38 12.87 2.47
N ILE A 180 1.69 13.12 2.42
CA ILE A 180 2.30 14.13 3.28
C ILE A 180 1.97 15.47 2.65
N SER A 181 0.92 16.13 3.15
CA SER A 181 0.74 17.56 2.93
C SER A 181 1.89 18.24 3.66
N ILE A 182 2.90 18.71 2.93
CA ILE A 182 3.84 19.68 3.48
C ILE A 182 3.04 20.98 3.59
N GLU A 183 2.41 21.23 4.74
CA GLU A 183 1.95 22.57 5.07
C GLU A 183 3.20 23.46 5.09
N SER A 184 3.33 24.33 4.09
CA SER A 184 4.31 25.40 4.12
C SER A 184 3.91 26.35 5.25
N ASP A 185 4.60 26.25 6.38
CA ASP A 185 4.59 27.27 7.43
C ASP A 185 5.04 28.60 6.80
N ASN A 186 4.06 29.37 6.36
CA ASN A 186 4.24 30.74 5.90
C ASN A 186 3.51 31.66 6.90
N THR A 187 4.02 31.70 8.12
CA THR A 187 3.73 32.73 9.11
C THR A 187 5.01 33.51 9.39
N ALA A 188 5.51 34.18 8.35
CA ALA A 188 6.33 35.37 8.52
C ALA A 188 5.42 36.60 8.62
N SER A 189 5.73 37.45 9.61
CA SER A 189 5.41 38.87 9.68
C SER A 189 3.93 39.28 9.68
N ASN A 190 3.37 39.44 10.87
CA ASN A 190 2.57 40.63 11.20
C ASN A 190 2.47 40.72 12.73
N ASP A 191 3.46 41.35 13.34
CA ASP A 191 3.31 42.08 14.61
C ASP A 191 4.46 43.09 14.68
N ALA A 192 4.26 44.19 13.95
CA ALA A 192 5.00 45.44 14.11
C ALA A 192 4.14 46.60 13.58
N SER A 193 3.18 47.05 14.39
CA SER A 193 2.76 48.46 14.55
C SER A 193 1.59 48.58 15.51
#